data_AF-A0A844EEJ1-F1
#
_entry.id   AF-A0A844EEJ1-F1
#
_cell.length_a   1.000
_cell.length_b   1.000
_cell.length_c   1.000
_cell.angle_alpha   90.00
_cell.angle_beta   90.00
_cell.angle_gamma   90.00
#
_symmetry.space_group_name_H-M   'P 1'
#
loop_
_entity.id
_entity.type
_entity.pdbx_description
1 polymer ?
#
loop_
_entity_poly.entity_id
_entity_poly.type
_entity_poly.pdbx_seq_one_letter_code
_entity_poly.pdbx_strand_id
1 'polypeptide(L)'
;AARPEVANANSANAFVSFHFDSSDVNNVASGYTCYFYHPGDSKQLASSVNQQMTNLPLKSRGVEFGNFLVIRDNSVPAILIE
;
A
#
# COMPACT_ATOMS: atom_id res chain seq x y z
N ALA A 1 19.87 -6.14 0.19
CA ALA A 1 18.80 -6.23 -0.81
C ALA A 1 17.85 -5.06 -0.62
N ALA A 2 17.47 -4.37 -1.69
CA ALA A 2 16.38 -3.41 -1.65
C ALA A 2 15.07 -4.14 -1.27
N ARG A 3 14.13 -3.48 -0.58
CA ARG A 3 12.89 -4.12 -0.10
C ARG A 3 12.12 -4.91 -1.18
N PRO A 4 11.98 -4.41 -2.43
CA PRO A 4 11.34 -5.18 -3.51
C PRO A 4 12.09 -6.46 -3.88
N GLU A 5 13.42 -6.44 -3.86
CA GLU A 5 14.25 -7.60 -4.25
C GLU A 5 13.98 -8.81 -3.36
N VAL A 6 13.69 -8.60 -2.06
CA VAL A 6 13.37 -9.69 -1.14
C VAL A 6 12.10 -10.42 -1.58
N ALA A 7 11.05 -9.68 -1.96
CA ALA A 7 9.81 -10.30 -2.43
C ALA A 7 10.00 -11.01 -3.77
N ASN A 8 10.70 -10.36 -4.70
CA ASN A 8 10.97 -10.89 -6.03
C ASN A 8 11.82 -12.17 -5.97
N ALA A 9 12.87 -12.20 -5.14
CA ALA A 9 13.79 -13.34 -5.02
C ALA A 9 13.18 -14.55 -4.29
N ASN A 10 12.17 -14.33 -3.45
CA ASN A 10 11.53 -15.39 -2.66
C ASN A 10 10.19 -15.86 -3.28
N SER A 11 9.87 -15.46 -4.51
CA SER A 11 8.62 -15.83 -5.19
C SER A 11 7.37 -15.56 -4.33
N ALA A 12 7.36 -14.42 -3.64
CA ALA A 12 6.24 -14.05 -2.77
C ALA A 12 4.94 -13.93 -3.59
N ASN A 13 3.80 -14.31 -3.00
CA ASN A 13 2.50 -14.13 -3.67
C ASN A 13 2.00 -12.68 -3.61
N ALA A 14 2.46 -11.91 -2.63
CA ALA A 14 2.14 -10.50 -2.45
C ALA A 14 3.23 -9.78 -1.65
N PHE A 15 3.31 -8.47 -1.81
CA PHE A 15 4.12 -7.57 -0.99
C PHE A 15 3.24 -6.48 -0.37
N VAL A 16 3.39 -6.26 0.94
CA VAL A 16 2.67 -5.20 1.68
C VAL A 16 3.68 -4.37 2.46
N SER A 17 3.78 -3.08 2.14
CA SER A 17 4.58 -2.12 2.90
C SER A 17 3.68 -1.35 3.86
N PHE A 18 4.02 -1.30 5.15
CA PHE A 18 3.29 -0.53 6.15
C PHE A 18 4.05 0.75 6.48
N HIS A 19 3.33 1.87 6.43
CA HIS A 19 3.83 3.21 6.69
C HIS A 19 2.82 3.95 7.58
N PHE A 20 3.12 5.21 7.89
CA PHE A 20 2.23 6.11 8.61
C PHE A 20 2.31 7.47 7.94
N ASP A 21 1.16 7.97 7.48
CA ASP A 21 1.09 9.25 6.79
C ASP A 21 1.56 10.40 7.69
N SER A 22 1.96 11.51 7.09
CA SER A 22 2.33 12.72 7.81
C SER A 22 1.84 13.97 7.09
N SER A 23 1.66 15.03 7.85
CA SER A 23 1.30 16.35 7.33
C SER A 23 2.19 17.40 7.99
N ASP A 24 2.56 18.42 7.21
CA ASP A 24 3.32 19.56 7.71
C ASP A 24 2.52 20.42 8.71
N VAL A 25 1.19 20.26 8.75
CA VAL A 25 0.30 20.95 9.68
C VAL A 25 -0.25 19.97 10.71
N ASN A 26 -0.10 20.31 11.99
CA ASN A 26 -0.52 19.45 13.09
C ASN A 26 -2.04 19.19 13.06
N ASN A 27 -2.42 17.91 13.20
CA ASN A 27 -3.79 17.46 13.46
C ASN A 27 -4.84 17.80 12.39
N VAL A 28 -4.45 18.00 11.12
CA VAL A 28 -5.40 18.30 10.03
C VAL A 28 -5.79 17.10 9.18
N ALA A 29 -5.07 15.98 9.28
CA ALA A 29 -5.30 14.78 8.49
C ALA A 29 -5.50 13.55 9.39
N SER A 30 -6.36 12.63 8.93
CA SER A 30 -6.64 11.36 9.59
C SER A 30 -7.19 10.37 8.58
N GLY A 31 -7.09 9.08 8.90
CA GLY A 31 -7.53 7.99 8.05
C GLY A 31 -6.35 7.23 7.45
N TYR A 32 -6.66 6.19 6.68
CA TYR A 32 -5.68 5.31 6.04
C TYR A 32 -5.89 5.26 4.52
N THR A 33 -4.82 5.06 3.76
CA THR A 33 -4.87 4.95 2.29
C THR A 33 -4.11 3.70 1.84
N CYS A 34 -4.71 2.92 0.93
CA CYS A 34 -4.01 1.82 0.27
C CYS A 34 -3.50 2.27 -1.10
N TYR A 35 -2.20 2.29 -1.29
CA TYR A 35 -1.56 2.66 -2.54
C TYR A 35 -1.19 1.44 -3.38
N PHE A 36 -1.37 1.56 -4.69
CA PHE A 36 -0.86 0.64 -5.70
C PHE A 36 -0.04 1.39 -6.75
N TYR A 37 0.93 0.73 -7.37
CA TYR A 37 1.61 1.27 -8.55
C TYR A 37 1.12 0.60 -9.84
N HIS A 38 1.21 -0.73 -9.90
CA HIS A 38 0.81 -1.49 -11.08
C HIS A 38 -0.71 -1.71 -11.13
N PRO A 39 -1.40 -1.41 -12.24
CA PRO A 39 -2.80 -1.79 -12.40
C PRO A 39 -2.95 -3.32 -12.44
N GLY A 40 -4.18 -3.83 -12.37
CA GLY A 40 -4.46 -5.27 -12.30
C GLY A 40 -4.36 -5.79 -10.87
N ASP A 41 -3.58 -6.85 -10.66
CA ASP A 41 -3.54 -7.60 -9.39
C ASP A 41 -3.18 -6.75 -8.18
N SER A 42 -2.26 -5.78 -8.32
CA SER A 42 -1.91 -4.90 -7.18
C SER A 42 -3.06 -3.95 -6.82
N LYS A 43 -3.79 -3.42 -7.80
CA LYS A 43 -4.99 -2.60 -7.55
C LYS A 43 -6.13 -3.42 -6.95
N GLN A 44 -6.30 -4.66 -7.40
CA GLN A 44 -7.28 -5.59 -6.84
C GLN A 44 -6.92 -5.92 -5.39
N LEU A 45 -5.65 -6.23 -5.12
CA LEU A 45 -5.13 -6.46 -3.78
C LEU A 45 -5.37 -5.24 -2.87
N ALA A 46 -5.04 -4.03 -3.32
CA ALA A 46 -5.28 -2.80 -2.57
C ALA A 46 -6.77 -2.60 -2.25
N SER A 47 -7.64 -2.85 -3.22
CA SER A 47 -9.11 -2.78 -3.05
C SER A 47 -9.62 -3.79 -2.04
N SER A 48 -9.19 -5.05 -2.15
CA SER A 48 -9.59 -6.11 -1.22
C SER A 48 -9.12 -5.81 0.20
N VAL A 49 -7.86 -5.40 0.38
CA VAL A 49 -7.32 -5.07 1.70
C VAL A 49 -8.05 -3.85 2.30
N ASN A 50 -8.26 -2.79 1.53
CA ASN A 50 -8.98 -1.60 1.99
C ASN A 50 -10.41 -1.92 2.47
N GLN A 51 -11.11 -2.84 1.78
CA GLN A 51 -12.47 -3.29 2.14
C GLN A 51 -12.52 -4.15 3.40
N GLN A 52 -11.42 -4.82 3.78
CA GLN A 52 -11.37 -5.64 5.00
C GLN A 52 -10.98 -4.84 6.24
N MET A 53 -10.38 -3.66 6.08
CA MET A 53 -9.94 -2.80 7.19
C MET A 53 -11.07 -1.92 7.78
N THR A 54 -12.33 -2.30 7.60
CA THR A 54 -13.51 -1.54 8.04
C THR A 54 -13.71 -1.48 9.55
N ASN A 55 -13.05 -2.36 10.31
CA ASN A 55 -13.14 -2.40 11.78
C ASN A 55 -12.06 -1.56 12.48
N LEU A 56 -11.35 -0.68 11.75
CA LEU A 56 -10.40 0.25 12.34
C LEU A 56 -11.12 1.51 12.88
N PRO A 57 -10.59 2.15 13.94
CA PRO A 57 -11.10 3.44 14.40
C PRO A 57 -10.79 4.60 13.42
N LEU A 58 -10.00 4.33 12.38
CA LEU A 58 -9.61 5.27 11.34
C LEU A 58 -10.52 5.14 10.12
N LYS A 59 -10.82 6.27 9.47
CA LYS A 59 -11.61 6.28 8.23
C LYS A 59 -10.76 5.85 7.04
N SER A 60 -11.32 5.06 6.12
CA SER A 60 -10.70 4.82 4.81
C SER A 60 -10.69 6.12 4.00
N ARG A 61 -9.54 6.45 3.42
CA ARG A 61 -9.38 7.50 2.40
C ARG A 61 -9.39 6.93 0.98
N GLY A 62 -9.53 5.61 0.85
CA GLY A 62 -9.68 4.90 -0.42
C GLY A 62 -8.42 4.20 -0.90
N VAL A 63 -8.43 3.87 -2.19
CA VAL A 63 -7.36 3.19 -2.90
C VAL A 63 -6.83 4.12 -3.98
N GLU A 64 -5.54 4.41 -3.94
CA GLU A 64 -4.94 5.45 -4.77
C GLU A 64 -3.71 4.94 -5.53
N PHE A 65 -3.41 5.58 -6.66
CA PHE A 65 -2.13 5.35 -7.34
C PHE A 65 -1.00 6.03 -6.54
N GLY A 66 0.13 5.33 -6.35
CA GLY A 66 1.31 5.86 -5.67
C GLY A 66 2.61 5.47 -6.35
N ASN A 67 3.42 6.45 -6.75
CA ASN A 67 4.75 6.22 -7.33
C ASN A 67 5.82 6.05 -6.25
N PHE A 68 5.72 4.96 -5.47
CA PHE A 68 6.69 4.63 -4.43
C PHE A 68 7.60 3.48 -4.87
N LEU A 69 8.91 3.64 -4.68
CA LEU A 69 9.92 2.67 -5.12
C LEU A 69 9.60 1.23 -4.70
N VAL A 70 9.11 1.05 -3.46
CA VAL A 70 8.87 -0.27 -2.87
C VAL A 70 7.74 -1.07 -3.54
N ILE A 71 6.81 -0.40 -4.21
CA ILE A 71 5.70 -1.02 -4.96
C ILE A 71 5.85 -0.86 -6.48
N ARG A 72 6.64 0.12 -6.94
CA ARG A 72 6.98 0.30 -8.36
C ARG A 72 7.96 -0.76 -8.84
N ASP A 73 9.06 -0.96 -8.11
CA ASP A 73 10.16 -1.83 -8.53
C ASP A 73 9.95 -3.29 -8.06
N ASN A 74 8.69 -3.65 -7.82
CA ASN A 74 8.26 -4.95 -7.33
C ASN A 74 7.52 -5.70 -8.44
N SER A 75 7.91 -6.95 -8.71
CA SER A 75 7.32 -7.76 -9.79
C SER A 75 6.15 -8.63 -9.33
N VAL A 76 5.92 -8.72 -8.02
CA VAL A 76 4.74 -9.40 -7.46
C VAL A 76 3.65 -8.37 -7.15
N PRO A 77 2.38 -8.78 -6.96
CA PRO A 77 1.33 -7.87 -6.53
C PRO A 77 1.73 -7.11 -5.25
N ALA A 78 1.81 -5.78 -5.32
CA ALA A 78 2.46 -4.97 -4.30
C ALA A 78 1.63 -3.74 -3.92
N ILE A 79 1.42 -3.55 -2.62
CA ILE A 79 0.69 -2.40 -2.07
C ILE A 79 1.48 -1.73 -0.94
N LEU A 80 1.16 -0.47 -0.68
CA LEU A 80 1.64 0.28 0.47
C LEU A 80 0.42 0.81 1.23
N ILE A 81 0.42 0.65 2.55
CA ILE A 81 -0.65 1.14 3.42
C ILE A 81 -0.06 2.25 4.28
N GLU A 82 -0.63 3.45 4.17
CA GLU A 82 -0.42 4.57 5.09
C GLU A 82 -1.54 4.64 6.14
#